data_AF-A0A9E1IM10-F1
#
_entry.id   AF-A0A9E1IM10-F1
#
_cell.length_a   1.000
_cell.length_b   1.000
_cell.length_c   1.000
_cell.angle_alpha   90.00
_cell.angle_beta   90.00
_cell.angle_gamma   90.00
#
_symmetry.space_group_name_H-M   'P 1'
#
loop_
_entity.id
_entity.type
_entity.pdbx_description
1 polymer ?
#
loop_
_entity_poly.entity_id
_entity_poly.type
_entity_poly.pdbx_seq_one_letter_code
_entity_poly.pdbx_strand_id
1 'polypeptide(L)'
;MLTMFGNALWGSIGKWSFDIVEDVQAMFHTRQGWGSRNILNYSNKEVDELLETFSTTISSQEAQRAYRQLHEIVAEDVPHIYLWKLDETSAFDESVQGVSISPYTFFEEFDQWRVE
;
A
#
# COMPACT_ATOMS: atom_id res chain seq x y z
N MET A 1 -5.27 5.15 1.94
CA MET A 1 -6.27 5.07 0.85
C MET A 1 -7.56 4.47 1.39
N LEU A 2 -8.73 5.01 1.04
CA LEU A 2 -10.03 4.44 1.41
C LEU A 2 -10.58 3.59 0.26
N THR A 3 -11.04 2.38 0.55
CA THR A 3 -11.46 1.40 -0.45
C THR A 3 -12.85 0.85 -0.14
N MET A 4 -13.73 0.77 -1.14
CA MET A 4 -14.97 -0.01 -1.08
C MET A 4 -14.78 -1.40 -1.69
N PHE A 5 -15.39 -2.39 -1.04
CA PHE A 5 -15.40 -3.80 -1.43
C PHE A 5 -16.80 -4.17 -1.98
N GLY A 6 -16.91 -4.89 -3.11
CA GLY A 6 -18.20 -5.15 -3.76
C GLY A 6 -18.56 -6.62 -3.95
N ASN A 7 -19.64 -7.08 -3.29
CA ASN A 7 -20.53 -8.15 -3.77
C ASN A 7 -21.93 -8.02 -3.13
N ALA A 8 -22.95 -7.92 -3.98
CA ALA A 8 -24.42 -7.87 -3.84
C ALA A 8 -25.12 -7.29 -2.58
N LEU A 9 -24.65 -7.42 -1.33
CA LEU A 9 -25.41 -6.91 -0.15
C LEU A 9 -24.57 -6.44 1.05
N TRP A 10 -23.23 -6.43 0.99
CA TRP A 10 -22.40 -5.95 2.09
C TRP A 10 -21.18 -5.19 1.56
N GLY A 11 -21.30 -3.86 1.42
CA GLY A 11 -20.14 -3.01 1.18
C GLY A 11 -19.43 -2.73 2.50
N SER A 12 -18.14 -3.02 2.59
CA SER A 12 -17.30 -2.53 3.69
C SER A 12 -16.47 -1.35 3.20
N ILE A 13 -16.14 -0.44 4.12
CA ILE A 13 -15.24 0.67 3.88
C ILE A 13 -14.02 0.44 4.76
N GLY A 14 -12.85 0.37 4.14
CA GLY A 14 -11.58 0.14 4.84
C GLY A 14 -10.55 1.22 4.54
N LYS A 15 -9.71 1.52 5.52
CA LYS A 15 -8.47 2.29 5.34
C LYS A 15 -7.31 1.30 5.23
N TRP A 16 -6.43 1.56 4.27
CA TRP A 16 -5.13 0.92 4.17
C TRP A 16 -4.01 1.97 4.14
N SER A 17 -2.89 1.62 4.76
CA SER A 17 -1.61 2.34 4.73
C SER A 17 -0.52 1.36 4.32
N PHE A 18 0.43 1.84 3.53
CA PHE A 18 1.60 1.08 3.13
C PHE A 18 2.76 1.37 4.10
N ASP A 19 3.69 0.43 4.18
CA ASP A 19 5.00 0.66 4.79
C ASP A 19 5.94 1.28 3.73
N ILE A 20 7.22 1.48 4.07
CA ILE A 20 8.24 2.00 3.14
C ILE A 20 8.28 1.19 1.84
N VAL A 21 8.08 -0.13 1.95
CA VAL A 21 7.82 -0.99 0.80
C VAL A 21 6.32 -1.13 0.63
N GLU A 22 5.82 -0.58 -0.47
CA GLU A 22 4.42 -0.69 -0.86
C GLU A 22 4.16 -2.11 -1.37
N ASP A 23 3.97 -3.09 -0.48
CA ASP A 23 3.62 -4.48 -0.81
C ASP A 23 2.11 -4.73 -0.65
N VAL A 24 1.49 -5.24 -1.72
CA VAL A 24 0.05 -5.56 -1.78
C VAL A 24 -0.25 -7.06 -1.75
N GLN A 25 0.74 -7.94 -1.55
CA GLN A 25 0.55 -9.40 -1.56
C GLN A 25 -0.58 -9.85 -0.65
N ALA A 26 -0.61 -9.34 0.58
CA ALA A 26 -1.63 -9.73 1.55
C ALA A 26 -3.06 -9.45 1.08
N MET A 27 -3.25 -8.47 0.19
CA MET A 27 -4.55 -8.03 -0.31
C MET A 27 -4.97 -8.75 -1.60
N PHE A 28 -4.02 -9.00 -2.52
CA PHE A 28 -4.33 -9.47 -3.88
C PHE A 28 -3.90 -10.88 -4.20
N HIS A 29 -2.99 -11.48 -3.42
CA HIS A 29 -2.67 -12.88 -3.58
C HIS A 29 -3.92 -13.73 -3.27
N THR A 30 -4.16 -14.79 -4.04
CA THR A 30 -5.23 -15.76 -3.78
C THR A 30 -5.21 -16.17 -2.30
N ARG A 31 -6.41 -16.29 -1.68
CA ARG A 31 -6.63 -16.38 -0.23
C ARG A 31 -6.11 -17.69 0.41
N GLN A 32 -4.80 -17.83 0.42
CA GLN A 32 -4.01 -18.89 1.04
C GLN A 32 -2.58 -18.35 1.23
N GLY A 33 -1.91 -18.72 2.33
CA GLY A 33 -0.53 -18.30 2.58
C GLY A 33 -0.42 -16.77 2.65
N TRP A 34 0.24 -16.18 1.66
CA TRP A 34 0.48 -14.74 1.57
C TRP A 34 -0.81 -13.90 1.48
N GLY A 35 -1.90 -14.43 0.88
CA GLY A 35 -3.19 -13.72 0.71
C GLY A 35 -4.06 -13.56 1.98
N SER A 36 -3.45 -13.41 3.15
CA SER A 36 -4.13 -13.42 4.45
C SER A 36 -5.16 -12.31 4.67
N ARG A 37 -5.04 -11.18 3.94
CA ARG A 37 -5.93 -10.00 4.03
C ARG A 37 -6.80 -9.82 2.79
N ASN A 38 -6.86 -10.81 1.90
CA ASN A 38 -7.73 -10.81 0.73
C ASN A 38 -9.18 -11.09 1.15
N ILE A 39 -9.84 -10.09 1.73
CA ILE A 39 -11.17 -10.22 2.33
C ILE A 39 -12.29 -10.43 1.32
N LEU A 40 -12.06 -10.06 0.06
CA LEU A 40 -12.99 -10.25 -1.04
C LEU A 40 -12.84 -11.58 -1.76
N ASN A 41 -11.83 -12.37 -1.38
CA ASN A 41 -11.54 -13.64 -2.03
C ASN A 41 -11.29 -13.48 -3.54
N TYR A 42 -10.65 -12.37 -3.93
CA TYR A 42 -10.15 -12.13 -5.28
C TYR A 42 -9.11 -13.20 -5.65
N SER A 43 -9.08 -13.65 -6.90
CA SER A 43 -8.12 -14.65 -7.34
C SER A 43 -7.90 -14.50 -8.84
N ASN A 44 -6.65 -14.26 -9.21
CA ASN A 44 -6.21 -14.18 -10.59
C ASN A 44 -4.80 -14.77 -10.67
N LYS A 45 -4.63 -15.82 -11.49
CA LYS A 45 -3.37 -16.57 -11.57
C LYS A 45 -2.20 -15.71 -12.06
N GLU A 46 -2.46 -14.80 -12.99
CA GLU A 46 -1.43 -13.90 -13.51
C GLU A 46 -0.98 -12.90 -12.44
N VAL A 47 -1.92 -12.42 -11.62
CA VAL A 47 -1.61 -11.57 -10.45
C VAL A 47 -0.75 -12.33 -9.44
N ASP A 48 -1.08 -13.58 -9.12
CA ASP A 48 -0.28 -14.41 -8.21
C ASP A 48 1.17 -14.58 -8.74
N GLU A 49 1.36 -14.85 -10.03
CA GLU A 49 2.68 -15.00 -10.67
C GLU A 49 3.51 -13.70 -10.65
N LEU A 50 2.87 -12.55 -10.89
CA LEU A 50 3.52 -11.24 -10.85
C LEU A 50 3.92 -10.84 -9.42
N LEU A 51 3.10 -11.16 -8.43
CA LEU A 51 3.40 -10.98 -7.02
C LEU A 51 4.57 -11.85 -6.55
N GLU A 52 4.67 -13.09 -7.03
CA GLU A 52 5.81 -13.97 -6.76
C GLU A 52 7.09 -13.43 -7.42
N THR A 53 7.00 -12.96 -8.67
CA THR A 53 8.12 -12.35 -9.39
C THR A 53 8.64 -11.11 -8.65
N PHE A 54 7.74 -10.21 -8.23
CA PHE A 54 8.09 -9.02 -7.45
C PHE A 54 8.87 -9.37 -6.18
N SER A 55 8.44 -10.41 -5.45
CA SER A 55 9.04 -10.78 -4.16
C SER A 55 10.31 -11.62 -4.24
N THR A 56 10.61 -12.21 -5.40
CA THR A 56 11.74 -13.13 -5.56
C THR A 56 12.86 -12.58 -6.46
N THR A 57 12.57 -11.60 -7.33
CA THR A 57 13.61 -11.04 -8.20
C THR A 57 14.60 -10.16 -7.44
N ILE A 58 15.87 -10.24 -7.85
CA ILE A 58 16.96 -9.36 -7.37
C ILE A 58 17.00 -8.05 -8.18
N SER A 59 16.43 -8.06 -9.39
CA SER A 59 16.48 -6.92 -10.30
C SER A 59 15.38 -5.91 -9.98
N SER A 60 15.76 -4.71 -9.53
CA SER A 60 14.80 -3.64 -9.26
C SER A 60 13.96 -3.26 -10.48
N GLN A 61 14.52 -3.37 -11.69
CA GLN A 61 13.79 -3.07 -12.92
C GLN A 61 12.73 -4.14 -13.23
N GLU A 62 13.04 -5.41 -12.95
CA GLU A 62 12.10 -6.51 -13.12
C GLU A 62 10.96 -6.44 -12.10
N ALA A 63 11.30 -6.21 -10.82
CA ALA A 63 10.32 -6.00 -9.76
C ALA A 63 9.35 -4.88 -10.15
N GLN A 64 9.87 -3.74 -10.63
CA GLN A 64 9.04 -2.60 -11.03
C GLN A 64 8.16 -2.90 -12.26
N ARG A 65 8.63 -3.72 -13.20
CA ARG A 65 7.79 -4.15 -14.35
C ARG A 65 6.66 -5.04 -13.89
N ALA A 66 6.97 -6.07 -13.10
CA ALA A 66 5.98 -6.99 -12.56
C ALA A 66 4.92 -6.23 -11.76
N TYR A 67 5.35 -5.28 -10.92
CA TYR A 67 4.45 -4.48 -10.11
C TYR A 67 3.53 -3.56 -10.92
N ARG A 68 4.02 -2.97 -12.02
CA ARG A 68 3.17 -2.18 -12.93
C ARG A 68 2.12 -3.04 -13.62
N GLN A 69 2.52 -4.19 -14.15
CA GLN A 69 1.60 -5.13 -14.83
C GLN A 69 0.54 -5.65 -13.87
N LEU A 70 0.93 -5.97 -12.63
CA LEU A 70 0.02 -6.35 -11.57
C LEU A 70 -1.06 -5.28 -11.35
N HIS A 71 -0.65 -4.01 -11.23
CA HIS A 71 -1.57 -2.90 -11.00
C HIS A 71 -2.48 -2.60 -12.20
N GLU A 72 -2.01 -2.83 -13.44
CA GLU A 72 -2.85 -2.74 -14.64
C GLU A 72 -3.99 -3.77 -14.59
N ILE A 73 -3.67 -5.05 -14.31
CA ILE A 73 -4.67 -6.12 -14.21
C ILE A 73 -5.65 -5.84 -13.06
N VAL A 74 -5.15 -5.49 -11.88
CA VAL A 74 -6.00 -5.19 -10.71
C VAL A 74 -6.91 -3.99 -10.98
N ALA A 75 -6.45 -2.99 -11.75
CA ALA A 75 -7.28 -1.86 -12.12
C ALA A 75 -8.40 -2.24 -13.10
N GLU A 76 -8.17 -3.21 -13.98
CA GLU A 76 -9.19 -3.74 -14.89
C GLU A 76 -10.20 -4.65 -14.19
N ASP A 77 -9.73 -5.50 -13.26
CA ASP A 77 -10.57 -6.44 -12.51
C ASP A 77 -11.45 -5.76 -11.44
N VAL A 78 -11.06 -4.54 -11.02
CA VAL A 78 -11.75 -3.72 -10.00
C VAL A 78 -12.20 -4.52 -8.76
N PRO A 79 -11.31 -5.32 -8.12
CA PRO A 79 -11.65 -5.95 -6.84
C PRO A 79 -11.90 -4.90 -5.75
N HIS A 80 -11.31 -3.71 -5.90
CA HIS A 80 -11.37 -2.61 -4.97
C HIS A 80 -11.78 -1.34 -5.70
N ILE A 81 -12.74 -0.60 -5.17
CA ILE A 81 -13.03 0.75 -5.62
C ILE A 81 -12.26 1.71 -4.72
N TYR A 82 -11.20 2.31 -5.26
CA TYR A 82 -10.42 3.32 -4.56
C TYR A 82 -11.15 4.66 -4.57
N LEU A 83 -11.32 5.26 -3.39
CA LEU A 83 -12.11 6.49 -3.22
C LEU A 83 -11.20 7.73 -3.19
N TRP A 84 -10.30 7.80 -2.22
CA TRP A 84 -9.32 8.89 -2.10
C TRP A 84 -8.08 8.49 -1.29
N LYS A 85 -7.02 9.30 -1.43
CA LYS A 85 -5.87 9.34 -0.51
C LYS A 85 -6.10 10.44 0.52
N LEU A 86 -5.64 10.23 1.76
CA LEU A 86 -5.71 11.26 2.79
C LEU A 86 -4.54 12.21 2.62
N ASP A 87 -4.80 13.51 2.75
CA ASP A 87 -3.74 14.50 2.93
C ASP A 87 -3.37 14.54 4.42
N GLU A 88 -2.08 14.40 4.71
CA GLU A 88 -1.57 14.48 6.08
C GLU A 88 -0.98 15.87 6.31
N THR A 89 -1.34 16.48 7.45
CA THR A 89 -0.86 17.81 7.84
C THR A 89 -0.09 17.69 9.14
N SER A 90 1.13 18.22 9.12
CA SER A 90 2.06 18.22 10.24
C SER A 90 2.12 19.62 10.87
N ALA A 91 2.15 19.68 12.20
CA ALA A 91 2.30 20.92 12.95
C ALA A 91 3.32 20.73 14.08
N PHE A 92 4.16 21.73 14.29
CA PHE A 92 5.17 21.77 15.35
C PHE A 92 5.30 23.20 15.87
N ASP A 93 5.83 23.35 17.09
CA ASP A 93 6.06 24.64 17.71
C ASP A 93 7.29 25.33 17.09
N GLU A 94 7.25 26.65 16.91
CA GLU A 94 8.35 27.41 16.28
C GLU A 94 9.68 27.34 17.08
N SER A 95 9.62 27.04 18.39
CA SER A 95 10.82 26.83 19.22
C SER A 95 11.54 25.50 18.91
N VAL A 96 10.90 24.57 18.20
CA VAL A 96 11.49 23.30 17.81
C VAL A 96 12.26 23.49 16.51
N GLN A 97 13.58 23.39 16.61
CA GLN A 97 14.47 23.48 15.46
C GLN A 97 14.91 22.10 14.97
N GLY A 98 15.29 22.03 13.69
CA GLY A 98 15.76 20.78 13.07
C GLY A 98 14.64 19.82 12.66
N VAL A 99 13.38 20.30 12.64
CA VAL A 99 12.24 19.50 12.19
C VAL A 99 12.33 19.23 10.70
N SER A 100 12.23 17.95 10.34
CA SER A 100 12.13 17.46 8.97
C SER A 100 10.87 16.59 8.86
N ILE A 101 10.05 16.85 7.83
CA ILE A 101 8.79 16.15 7.61
C ILE A 101 9.02 15.14 6.49
N SER A 102 9.08 13.86 6.85
CA SER A 102 9.10 12.73 5.91
C SER A 102 7.68 12.38 5.46
N PRO A 103 7.48 11.95 4.19
CA PRO A 103 6.20 11.47 3.70
C PRO A 103 5.80 10.09 4.25
N TYR A 104 6.69 9.38 4.97
CA TYR A 104 6.43 8.03 5.47
C TYR A 104 6.05 8.03 6.96
N THR A 105 6.89 8.61 7.82
CA THR A 105 6.60 8.76 9.24
C THR A 105 7.04 10.11 9.79
N PHE A 106 6.29 10.64 10.75
CA PHE A 106 6.56 11.95 11.36
C PHE A 106 7.83 11.99 12.23
N PHE A 107 8.30 10.84 12.70
CA PHE A 107 9.40 10.73 13.68
C PHE A 107 10.62 9.98 13.12
N GLU A 108 10.86 10.04 11.81
CA GLU A 108 12.05 9.41 11.22
C GLU A 108 13.35 10.14 11.60
N GLU A 109 13.30 11.48 11.68
CA GLU A 109 14.48 12.34 11.85
C GLU A 109 14.43 13.17 13.14
N PHE A 110 13.86 12.59 14.22
CA PHE A 110 13.69 13.29 15.52
C PHE A 110 15.00 13.52 16.27
N ASP A 111 16.06 12.80 15.91
CA ASP A 111 17.40 12.91 16.49
C ASP A 111 18.04 14.29 16.26
N GLN A 112 17.62 14.99 15.19
CA GLN A 112 18.07 16.35 14.88
C GLN A 112 17.27 17.44 15.61
N TRP A 113 16.18 17.06 16.29
CA TRP A 113 15.25 18.02 16.88
C TRP A 113 15.81 18.55 18.19
N ARG A 114 15.73 19.85 18.37
CA ARG A 114 16.17 20.54 19.58
C ARG A 114 15.20 21.66 19.92
N VAL A 115 15.04 21.88 21.22
CA VAL A 115 14.32 23.02 21.77
C VAL A 115 15.34 24.07 22.16
N GLU A 116 15.09 25.33 21.81
CA GLU A 116 15.89 26.46 22.32
C GLU A 116 15.76 26.67 23.84
#